data_AF-A0A7G4A2P2-F1
#
_entry.id   AF-A0A7G4A2P2-F1
#
_cell.length_a   1.000
_cell.length_b   1.000
_cell.length_c   1.000
_cell.angle_alpha   90.00
_cell.angle_beta   90.00
_cell.angle_gamma   90.00
#
_symmetry.space_group_name_H-M   'P 1'
#
loop_
_entity.id
_entity.type
_entity.pdbx_description
1 polymer ?
#
loop_
_entity_poly.entity_id
_entity_poly.type
_entity_poly.pdbx_seq_one_letter_code
_entity_poly.pdbx_strand_id
1 'polypeptide(L)' 'MSNKKLTERLNYELDELGVPALMKERVQACSRMFELPKFKIEALLHGVALDGTTMQKIADELEVSTDWLFGAAQEKTKH' A
#
# COMPACT_ATOMS: atom_id res chain seq x y z
N MET A 1 15.08 0.60 -5.93
CA MET A 1 14.38 0.03 -7.11
C MET A 1 12.91 -0.01 -6.77
N SER A 2 12.05 0.66 -7.53
CA SER A 2 10.59 0.62 -7.28
C SER A 2 10.02 -0.72 -7.71
N ASN A 3 9.23 -1.35 -6.83
CA ASN A 3 8.53 -2.59 -7.16
C ASN A 3 7.21 -2.25 -7.88
N LYS A 4 7.14 -2.56 -9.18
CA LYS A 4 5.96 -2.30 -10.01
C LYS A 4 4.72 -3.03 -9.49
N LYS A 5 4.86 -4.27 -9.01
CA LYS A 5 3.75 -5.05 -8.47
C LYS A 5 3.21 -4.46 -7.18
N LEU A 6 4.09 -3.95 -6.32
CA LEU A 6 3.69 -3.20 -5.13
C LEU A 6 2.84 -1.99 -5.49
N THR A 7 3.30 -1.16 -6.44
CA THR A 7 2.50 -0.03 -6.91
C THR A 7 1.15 -0.48 -7.45
N GLU A 8 1.11 -1.46 -8.34
CA GLU A 8 -0.15 -1.93 -8.96
C GLU A 8 -1.14 -2.45 -7.90
N ARG A 9 -0.72 -3.39 -7.05
CA ARG A 9 -1.60 -4.04 -6.07
C ARG A 9 -2.01 -3.11 -4.95
N LEU A 10 -1.10 -2.28 -4.45
CA LEU A 10 -1.44 -1.28 -3.44
C LEU A 10 -2.48 -0.31 -3.97
N ASN A 11 -2.28 0.26 -5.17
CA ASN A 11 -3.26 1.19 -5.72
C ASN A 11 -4.61 0.52 -5.96
N TYR A 12 -4.62 -0.75 -6.38
CA TYR A 12 -5.84 -1.53 -6.51
C TYR A 12 -6.59 -1.70 -5.17
N GLU A 13 -5.91 -2.10 -4.09
CA GLU A 13 -6.57 -2.20 -2.78
C GLU A 13 -7.10 -0.83 -2.29
N LEU A 14 -6.35 0.24 -2.54
CA LEU A 14 -6.79 1.60 -2.21
C LEU A 14 -8.01 2.04 -3.03
N ASP A 15 -8.09 1.65 -4.30
CA ASP A 15 -9.25 1.89 -5.16
C ASP A 15 -10.49 1.14 -4.64
N GLU A 16 -10.34 -0.12 -4.23
CA GLU A 16 -11.42 -0.94 -3.66
C GLU A 16 -11.94 -0.36 -2.33
N LEU A 17 -11.05 0.26 -1.54
CA LEU A 17 -11.42 0.99 -0.31
C LEU A 17 -12.04 2.37 -0.58
N GLY A 18 -12.15 2.80 -1.85
CA GLY A 18 -12.70 4.09 -2.23
C GLY A 18 -11.79 5.29 -1.93
N VAL A 19 -10.48 5.06 -1.80
CA VAL A 19 -9.50 6.13 -1.61
C VAL A 19 -9.43 7.00 -2.87
N PRO A 20 -9.40 8.34 -2.75
CA PRO A 20 -9.37 9.23 -3.91
C PRO A 20 -8.30 8.87 -4.94
N ALA A 21 -8.64 8.96 -6.22
CA ALA A 21 -7.71 8.70 -7.33
C ALA A 21 -6.66 9.81 -7.49
N LEU A 22 -6.97 11.04 -7.06
CA LEU A 22 -6.03 12.15 -7.16
C LEU A 22 -4.86 11.92 -6.20
N MET A 23 -3.64 11.83 -6.74
CA MET A 23 -2.44 11.44 -5.99
C MET A 23 -2.23 12.24 -4.69
N LYS A 24 -2.44 13.55 -4.71
CA LYS A 24 -2.30 14.40 -3.51
C LYS A 24 -3.30 14.03 -2.41
N GLU A 25 -4.55 13.75 -2.80
CA GLU A 25 -5.61 13.34 -1.88
C GLU A 25 -5.39 11.90 -1.40
N ARG A 26 -4.95 11.01 -2.28
CA ARG A 26 -4.54 9.64 -1.95
C ARG A 26 -3.44 9.64 -0.89
N VAL A 27 -2.38 10.42 -1.08
CA VAL A 27 -1.28 10.56 -0.12
C VAL A 27 -1.81 11.06 1.23
N GLN A 28 -2.72 12.04 1.23
CA GLN A 28 -3.31 12.55 2.46
C GLN A 28 -4.21 11.53 3.16
N ALA A 29 -5.04 10.80 2.43
CA ALA A 29 -5.93 9.78 2.97
C ALA A 29 -5.13 8.61 3.55
N CYS A 30 -4.18 8.06 2.78
CA CYS A 30 -3.32 6.96 3.22
C CYS A 30 -2.42 7.36 4.39
N SER A 31 -1.97 8.62 4.46
CA SER A 31 -1.18 9.14 5.60
C SER A 31 -1.98 9.10 6.90
N ARG A 32 -3.29 9.35 6.85
CA ARG A 32 -4.17 9.25 8.01
C ARG A 32 -4.51 7.79 8.32
N MET A 33 -4.84 7.01 7.29
CA MET A 33 -5.25 5.60 7.42
C MET A 33 -4.14 4.73 8.02
N PHE A 34 -2.91 4.85 7.50
CA PHE A 34 -1.77 4.06 7.97
C PHE A 34 -0.98 4.74 9.09
N GLU A 35 -1.38 5.93 9.52
CA GLU A 35 -0.67 6.74 10.52
C GLU A 35 0.81 6.99 10.17
N LEU A 36 1.10 7.20 8.87
CA LEU A 36 2.45 7.40 8.35
C LEU A 36 2.66 8.82 7.80
N PRO A 37 3.88 9.37 7.87
CA PRO A 37 4.20 10.63 7.21
C PRO A 37 3.94 10.61 5.71
N LYS A 38 3.41 11.72 5.16
CA LYS A 38 3.06 11.87 3.74
C LYS A 38 4.19 11.48 2.78
N PHE A 39 5.45 11.84 3.09
CA PHE A 39 6.59 11.50 2.24
C PHE A 39 6.85 9.99 2.16
N LYS A 40 6.58 9.22 3.24
CA LYS A 40 6.69 7.76 3.22
C LYS A 40 5.59 7.14 2.40
N ILE A 41 4.36 7.66 2.52
CA ILE A 41 3.23 7.25 1.70
C ILE A 41 3.47 7.52 0.23
N GLU A 42 3.96 8.72 -0.11
CA GLU A 42 4.29 9.06 -1.49
C GLU A 42 5.34 8.09 -2.07
N ALA A 43 6.42 7.85 -1.33
CA ALA A 43 7.43 6.86 -1.73
C ALA A 43 6.82 5.46 -1.92
N LEU A 44 5.96 5.03 -1.00
CA LEU A 44 5.27 3.74 -1.06
C LEU A 44 4.35 3.60 -2.28
N LEU A 45 3.53 4.62 -2.57
CA LEU A 45 2.66 4.65 -3.74
C LEU A 45 3.49 4.62 -5.04
N HIS A 46 4.70 5.17 -5.02
CA HIS A 46 5.69 5.05 -6.10
C HIS A 46 6.51 3.74 -6.07
N GLY A 47 6.12 2.77 -5.24
CA GLY A 47 6.67 1.42 -5.22
C GLY A 47 7.93 1.26 -4.37
N VAL A 48 8.24 2.22 -3.49
CA VAL A 48 9.34 2.11 -2.52
C VAL A 48 8.82 1.39 -1.27
N ALA A 49 9.29 0.16 -1.06
CA ALA A 49 8.99 -0.60 0.13
C ALA A 49 9.52 0.10 1.40
N LEU A 50 8.73 0.04 2.47
CA LEU A 50 9.12 0.50 3.80
C LEU A 50 9.70 -0.68 4.60
N ASP A 51 10.04 -0.45 5.86
CA ASP A 51 10.47 -1.51 6.77
C ASP A 51 9.37 -2.59 6.95
N GLY A 52 9.79 -3.83 7.25
CA GLY A 52 8.89 -4.97 7.30
C GLY A 52 7.73 -4.83 8.29
N THR A 53 7.97 -4.18 9.44
CA THR A 53 6.93 -3.91 10.44
C THR A 53 5.86 -2.96 9.89
N THR A 54 6.30 -1.90 9.20
CA THR A 54 5.38 -0.95 8.55
C THR A 54 4.61 -1.62 7.42
N MET A 55 5.29 -2.43 6.60
CA MET A 55 4.63 -3.17 5.51
C MET A 55 3.58 -4.16 6.03
N GLN A 56 3.84 -4.84 7.15
CA GLN A 56 2.87 -5.73 7.76
C GLN A 56 1.62 -4.98 8.24
N LYS A 57 1.80 -3.86 8.96
CA LYS A 57 0.66 -3.03 9.41
C LYS A 57 -0.21 -2.54 8.25
N ILE A 58 0.40 -2.15 7.14
CA ILE A 58 -0.32 -1.74 5.94
C ILE A 58 -1.10 -2.91 5.35
N ALA A 59 -0.50 -4.10 5.29
CA ALA A 59 -1.18 -5.29 4.81
C ALA A 59 -2.38 -5.65 5.69
N ASP A 60 -2.22 -5.56 7.02
CA ASP A 60 -3.29 -5.80 8.00
C ASP A 60 -4.46 -4.81 7.81
N GLU A 61 -4.17 -3.51 7.68
CA GLU A 61 -5.18 -2.46 7.45
C GLU A 61 -5.92 -2.65 6.11
N LEU A 62 -5.22 -3.16 5.09
CA LEU A 62 -5.80 -3.50 3.79
C LEU A 62 -6.45 -4.89 3.75
N GLU A 63 -6.44 -5.64 4.87
CA GLU A 63 -6.91 -7.03 4.97
C GLU A 63 -6.30 -7.99 3.93
N VAL A 64 -5.02 -7.82 3.61
CA VAL A 64 -4.25 -8.65 2.67
C VAL A 64 -2.91 -9.11 3.27
N SER A 65 -2.21 -10.03 2.61
CA SER A 65 -0.85 -10.41 3.00
C SER A 65 0.21 -9.47 2.40
N THR A 66 1.38 -9.38 3.06
CA THR A 66 2.55 -8.68 2.50
C THR A 66 3.02 -9.34 1.20
N ASP A 67 2.98 -10.67 1.10
CA ASP A 67 3.26 -11.42 -0.13
C ASP A 67 2.32 -11.04 -1.28
N TRP A 68 1.03 -10.79 -0.99
CA TRP A 68 0.12 -10.20 -1.98
C TRP A 68 0.64 -8.83 -2.41
N LEU A 69 0.92 -7.91 -1.49
CA LEU A 69 1.40 -6.58 -1.89
C LEU A 69 2.68 -6.63 -2.75
N PHE A 70 3.63 -7.50 -2.43
CA PHE A 70 4.90 -7.58 -3.15
C PHE A 70 4.85 -8.33 -4.48
N GLY A 71 3.73 -9.00 -4.80
CA GLY A 71 3.62 -9.80 -6.03
C GLY A 71 4.07 -11.25 -5.87
N ALA A 72 4.38 -11.71 -4.65
CA ALA A 72 4.86 -13.06 -4.38
C ALA A 72 3.73 -14.10 -4.33
N ALA A 73 2.53 -13.70 -3.89
CA ALA A 73 1.33 -14.54 -3.92
C ALA A 73 0.50 -14.30 -5.19
N GLN A 74 -0.09 -15.36 -5.78
CA GLN A 74 -1.02 -15.22 -6.91
C GLN A 74 -2.44 -14.83 -6.48
N GLU A 75 -2.83 -15.12 -5.23
CA GLU A 75 -4.17 -14.89 -4.70
C GLU A 75 -4.13 -13.94 -3.49
N LYS A 76 -5.24 -13.26 -3.22
CA LYS A 76 -5.45 -12.48 -2.00
C LYS A 76 -5.60 -13.43 -0.81
N THR A 77 -4.50 -13.94 -0.29
CA THR A 77 -4.52 -14.69 0.96
C THR A 77 -4.66 -13.71 2.11
N LYS A 78 -5.76 -13.84 2.87
CA LYS A 78 -5.88 -13.22 4.19
C LYS A 78 -4.94 -13.93 5.14
N HIS A 79 -4.24 -13.14 5.96
CA HIS A 79 -3.32 -13.65 6.97
C HIS A 79 -4.04 -13.96 8.28
#